data_AF-A0A0F8XBF4-F1
#
_entry.id   AF-A0A0F8XBF4-F1
#
_cell.length_a   1.000
_cell.length_b   1.000
_cell.length_c   1.000
_cell.angle_alpha   90.00
_cell.angle_beta   90.00
_cell.angle_gamma   90.00
#
_symmetry.space_group_name_H-M   'P 1'
#
loop_
_entity.id
_entity.type
_entity.pdbx_description
1 polymer ?
#
loop_
_entity_poly.entity_id
_entity_poly.type
_entity_poly.pdbx_seq_one_letter_code
_entity_poly.pdbx_strand_id
1 'polypeptide(L)'
;MPIPIPIPLSTGISYRKTIISPLITRDLVKIVTLDIYNDMIEQAQNLRAINTEPLNRAACVLARIVIEDTLKKLCYDNGIALSSDKASVANDELKKKKIITKEQWRLNQVWLDIGNKAAHPETQQEDGFSSITEEKIDDMINSIKQFAKENL
;
A
#
# COMPACT_ATOMS: atom_id res chain seq x y z
N MET A 1 -62.16 -38.37 12.31
CA MET A 1 -61.25 -37.21 12.40
C MET A 1 -59.90 -37.69 12.91
N PRO A 2 -58.78 -37.52 12.20
CA PRO A 2 -57.47 -37.92 12.72
C PRO A 2 -56.92 -36.82 13.64
N ILE A 3 -56.34 -37.23 14.75
CA ILE A 3 -55.69 -36.36 15.75
C ILE A 3 -54.28 -36.02 15.24
N PRO A 4 -53.81 -34.77 15.27
CA PRO A 4 -52.46 -34.43 14.84
C PRO A 4 -51.43 -34.83 15.91
N ILE A 5 -50.38 -35.54 15.49
CA ILE A 5 -49.22 -35.91 16.31
C ILE A 5 -48.24 -34.72 16.31
N PRO A 6 -47.69 -34.30 17.46
CA PRO A 6 -46.72 -33.21 17.49
C PRO A 6 -45.33 -33.68 17.04
N ILE A 7 -44.73 -32.95 16.10
CA ILE A 7 -43.35 -33.14 15.64
C ILE A 7 -42.42 -32.41 16.64
N PRO A 8 -41.31 -33.00 17.10
CA PRO A 8 -40.41 -32.32 18.02
C PRO A 8 -39.66 -31.18 17.30
N LEU A 9 -39.70 -29.99 17.91
CA LEU A 9 -38.92 -28.82 17.49
C LEU A 9 -37.43 -29.14 17.63
N SER A 10 -36.74 -29.16 16.49
CA SER A 10 -35.28 -29.19 16.38
C SER A 10 -34.68 -28.07 17.25
N THR A 11 -33.92 -28.45 18.26
CA THR A 11 -33.09 -27.55 19.06
C THR A 11 -31.95 -27.04 18.18
N GLY A 12 -32.22 -25.94 17.47
CA GLY A 12 -31.22 -25.21 16.71
C GLY A 12 -30.16 -24.65 17.65
N ILE A 13 -28.97 -25.23 17.60
CA ILE A 13 -27.75 -24.64 18.15
C ILE A 13 -27.54 -23.31 17.40
N SER A 14 -27.84 -22.20 18.06
CA SER A 14 -27.58 -20.85 17.58
C SER A 14 -26.07 -20.59 17.61
N TYR A 15 -25.38 -21.01 16.55
CA TYR A 15 -24.00 -20.61 16.33
C TYR A 15 -23.95 -19.08 16.25
N ARG A 16 -23.13 -18.47 17.11
CA ARG A 16 -22.75 -17.06 17.07
C ARG A 16 -22.08 -16.70 15.73
N LYS A 17 -22.80 -16.69 14.62
CA LYS A 17 -22.62 -15.66 13.58
C LYS A 17 -22.97 -14.37 14.31
N THR A 18 -22.07 -13.40 14.51
CA THR A 18 -22.05 -12.24 13.60
C THR A 18 -20.84 -11.31 13.88
N ILE A 19 -19.89 -11.64 14.77
CA ILE A 19 -18.83 -10.67 15.15
C ILE A 19 -17.39 -11.14 14.83
N ILE A 20 -17.14 -12.44 14.74
CA ILE A 20 -15.76 -12.96 14.58
C ILE A 20 -15.25 -12.87 13.13
N SER A 21 -16.15 -12.92 12.14
CA SER A 21 -15.78 -12.97 10.71
C SER A 21 -15.07 -11.72 10.17
N PRO A 22 -15.53 -10.47 10.40
CA PRO A 22 -14.92 -9.30 9.78
C PRO A 22 -13.53 -8.95 10.35
N LEU A 23 -13.27 -9.25 11.64
CA LEU A 23 -11.96 -9.00 12.25
C LEU A 23 -10.88 -9.94 11.68
N ILE A 24 -11.14 -11.25 11.63
CA ILE A 24 -10.17 -12.23 11.11
C ILE A 24 -9.84 -11.95 9.64
N THR A 25 -10.84 -11.61 8.82
CA THR A 25 -10.61 -11.30 7.41
C THR A 25 -9.74 -10.05 7.23
N ARG A 26 -9.93 -9.01 8.05
CA ARG A 26 -9.13 -7.78 7.95
C ARG A 26 -7.65 -8.02 8.27
N ASP A 27 -7.38 -8.80 9.32
CA ASP A 27 -6.01 -9.09 9.74
C ASP A 27 -5.30 -9.98 8.72
N LEU A 28 -6.01 -10.96 8.12
CA LEU A 28 -5.49 -11.74 7.00
C LEU A 28 -5.18 -10.89 5.77
N VAL A 29 -6.05 -9.93 5.41
CA VAL A 29 -5.80 -9.02 4.30
C VAL A 29 -4.55 -8.18 4.54
N LYS A 30 -4.30 -7.72 5.76
CA LYS A 30 -3.06 -7.00 6.11
C LYS A 30 -1.82 -7.88 5.94
N ILE A 31 -1.84 -9.10 6.46
CA ILE A 31 -0.73 -10.06 6.32
C ILE A 31 -0.42 -10.32 4.84
N VAL A 32 -1.43 -10.67 4.04
CA VAL A 32 -1.26 -10.93 2.61
C VAL A 32 -0.77 -9.68 1.87
N THR A 33 -1.25 -8.49 2.23
CA THR A 33 -0.76 -7.23 1.64
C THR A 33 0.73 -7.05 1.92
N LEU A 34 1.17 -7.25 3.17
CA LEU A 34 2.57 -7.11 3.56
C LEU A 34 3.46 -8.14 2.85
N ASP A 35 3.01 -9.38 2.69
CA ASP A 35 3.75 -10.41 1.96
C ASP A 35 3.93 -10.00 0.48
N ILE A 36 2.86 -9.59 -0.19
CA ILE A 36 2.93 -9.08 -1.58
C ILE A 36 3.88 -7.90 -1.68
N TYR A 37 3.83 -6.96 -0.74
CA TYR A 37 4.70 -5.80 -0.75
C TYR A 37 6.16 -6.16 -0.52
N ASN A 38 6.45 -7.11 0.37
CA ASN A 38 7.79 -7.61 0.60
C ASN A 38 8.36 -8.22 -0.68
N ASP A 39 7.58 -9.03 -1.40
CA ASP A 39 7.97 -9.62 -2.68
C ASP A 39 8.21 -8.55 -3.74
N MET A 40 7.37 -7.51 -3.81
CA MET A 40 7.55 -6.39 -4.75
C MET A 40 8.81 -5.58 -4.46
N ILE A 41 9.10 -5.33 -3.18
CA ILE A 41 10.33 -4.64 -2.75
C ILE A 41 11.55 -5.51 -3.05
N GLU A 42 11.50 -6.82 -2.81
CA GLU A 42 12.58 -7.74 -3.17
C GLU A 42 12.83 -7.74 -4.68
N GLN A 43 11.78 -7.79 -5.49
CA GLN A 43 11.88 -7.67 -6.95
C GLN A 43 12.50 -6.33 -7.36
N ALA A 44 12.11 -5.22 -6.73
CA ALA A 44 12.72 -3.91 -6.97
C ALA A 44 14.23 -3.93 -6.66
N GLN A 45 14.63 -4.53 -5.54
CA GLN A 45 16.05 -4.69 -5.16
C GLN A 45 16.81 -5.57 -6.18
N ASN A 46 16.23 -6.67 -6.63
CA ASN A 46 16.83 -7.55 -7.62
C ASN A 46 17.02 -6.87 -8.98
N LEU A 47 16.04 -6.09 -9.44
CA LEU A 47 16.14 -5.31 -10.67
C LEU A 47 17.22 -4.23 -10.55
N ARG A 48 17.23 -3.53 -9.41
CA ARG A 48 18.22 -2.50 -9.08
C ARG A 48 19.65 -3.03 -9.08
N ALA A 49 19.86 -4.26 -8.58
CA ALA A 49 21.17 -4.91 -8.53
C ALA A 49 21.81 -5.16 -9.91
N ILE A 50 21.01 -5.22 -11.00
CA ILE A 50 21.53 -5.38 -12.37
C ILE A 50 22.14 -4.06 -12.87
N ASN A 51 21.75 -2.94 -12.28
CA ASN A 51 22.30 -1.61 -12.51
C ASN A 51 22.31 -1.14 -13.98
N THR A 52 21.15 -1.18 -14.63
CA THR A 52 20.93 -0.53 -15.93
C THR A 52 19.76 0.43 -15.83
N GLU A 53 19.76 1.52 -16.61
CA GLU A 53 18.70 2.53 -16.51
C GLU A 53 17.28 1.95 -16.65
N PRO A 54 16.96 1.08 -17.64
CA PRO A 54 15.62 0.51 -17.75
C PRO A 54 15.19 -0.30 -16.52
N LEU A 55 16.13 -1.03 -15.90
CA LEU A 55 15.85 -1.85 -14.72
C LEU A 55 15.82 -1.02 -13.44
N ASN A 56 16.63 0.03 -13.33
CA ASN A 56 16.56 1.04 -12.28
C ASN A 56 15.20 1.76 -12.31
N ARG A 57 14.70 2.11 -13.50
CA ARG A 57 13.35 2.65 -13.68
C ARG A 57 12.28 1.67 -13.24
N ALA A 58 12.36 0.42 -13.67
CA ALA A 58 11.42 -0.62 -13.26
C ALA A 58 11.42 -0.83 -11.73
N ALA A 59 12.59 -0.80 -11.08
CA ALA A 59 12.72 -0.86 -9.63
C ALA A 59 12.01 0.31 -8.93
N CYS A 60 12.23 1.54 -9.39
CA CYS A 60 11.55 2.73 -8.87
C CYS A 60 10.03 2.66 -9.06
N VAL A 61 9.55 2.13 -10.20
CA VAL A 61 8.11 1.97 -10.46
C VAL A 61 7.49 0.94 -9.49
N LEU A 62 8.14 -0.20 -9.27
CA LEU A 62 7.65 -1.19 -8.30
C LEU A 62 7.59 -0.61 -6.88
N ALA A 63 8.65 0.07 -6.45
CA ALA A 63 8.70 0.74 -5.16
C ALA A 63 7.61 1.83 -5.05
N ARG A 64 7.37 2.59 -6.12
CA ARG A 64 6.29 3.59 -6.18
C ARG A 64 4.92 2.96 -5.94
N ILE A 65 4.61 1.83 -6.57
CA ILE A 65 3.31 1.16 -6.38
C ILE A 65 3.08 0.85 -4.90
N VAL A 66 4.11 0.36 -4.20
CA VAL A 66 4.02 0.04 -2.77
C VAL A 66 3.71 1.28 -1.91
N ILE A 67 4.40 2.41 -2.11
CA ILE A 67 4.11 3.62 -1.33
C ILE A 67 2.74 4.22 -1.69
N GLU A 68 2.33 4.20 -2.96
CA GLU A 68 1.02 4.69 -3.36
C GLU A 68 -0.11 3.92 -2.67
N ASP A 69 -0.04 2.59 -2.71
CA ASP A 69 -1.06 1.75 -2.11
C ASP A 69 -1.03 1.81 -0.58
N THR A 70 0.17 1.88 0.03
CA THR A 70 0.33 2.12 1.47
C THR A 70 -0.37 3.41 1.93
N LEU A 71 -0.16 4.53 1.21
CA LEU A 71 -0.78 5.81 1.53
C LEU A 71 -2.32 5.76 1.41
N LYS A 72 -2.83 5.16 0.34
CA LYS A 72 -4.28 5.01 0.11
C LYS A 72 -4.92 4.11 1.18
N LYS A 73 -4.27 3.00 1.52
CA LYS A 73 -4.71 2.08 2.56
C LYS A 73 -4.69 2.72 3.94
N LEU A 74 -3.69 3.53 4.25
CA LEU A 74 -3.64 4.26 5.51
C LEU A 74 -4.77 5.29 5.62
N CYS A 75 -5.12 5.96 4.52
CA CYS A 75 -6.32 6.81 4.47
C CYS A 75 -7.60 6.00 4.73
N TYR A 76 -7.75 4.86 4.06
CA TYR A 76 -8.91 3.98 4.23
C TYR A 76 -9.05 3.49 5.67
N ASP A 77 -7.96 2.97 6.27
CA ASP A 77 -7.92 2.48 7.65
C ASP A 77 -8.26 3.58 8.68
N ASN A 78 -8.04 4.84 8.33
CA ASN A 78 -8.35 6.01 9.16
C ASN A 78 -9.67 6.72 8.76
N GLY A 79 -10.47 6.14 7.86
CA GLY A 79 -11.76 6.69 7.44
C GLY A 79 -11.65 8.04 6.69
N ILE A 80 -10.53 8.27 5.99
CA ILE A 80 -10.29 9.49 5.22
C ILE A 80 -10.77 9.28 3.78
N ALA A 81 -11.79 10.06 3.39
CA ALA A 81 -12.24 10.10 2.00
C ALA A 81 -11.28 10.93 1.15
N LEU A 82 -10.83 10.35 0.02
CA LEU A 82 -9.97 11.03 -0.94
C LEU A 82 -10.80 11.73 -2.02
N SER A 83 -10.39 12.95 -2.38
CA SER A 83 -11.02 13.72 -3.47
C SER A 83 -10.56 13.26 -4.86
N SER A 84 -9.48 12.47 -4.95
CA SER A 84 -8.98 11.86 -6.18
C SER A 84 -8.13 10.62 -5.87
N ASP A 85 -7.87 9.79 -6.87
CA ASP A 85 -7.03 8.59 -6.73
C ASP A 85 -5.52 8.88 -6.73
N LYS A 86 -5.10 10.15 -6.69
CA LYS A 86 -3.68 10.52 -6.68
C LYS A 86 -3.06 10.27 -5.30
N ALA A 87 -1.94 9.57 -5.27
CA ALA A 87 -1.21 9.31 -4.02
C ALA A 87 -0.71 10.58 -3.30
N SER A 88 -0.42 11.65 -4.04
CA SER A 88 -0.09 12.95 -3.46
C SER A 88 -1.23 13.52 -2.60
N VAL A 89 -2.48 13.34 -3.04
CA VAL A 89 -3.68 13.74 -2.28
C VAL A 89 -3.82 12.89 -1.01
N ALA A 90 -3.56 11.59 -1.08
CA ALA A 90 -3.53 10.73 0.11
C ALA A 90 -2.45 11.19 1.11
N ASN A 91 -1.24 11.46 0.64
CA ASN A 91 -0.14 11.96 1.46
C ASN A 91 -0.49 13.30 2.16
N ASP A 92 -1.13 14.22 1.43
CA ASP A 92 -1.56 15.52 1.96
C ASP A 92 -2.65 15.38 3.04
N GLU A 93 -3.66 14.53 2.82
CA GLU A 93 -4.71 14.32 3.81
C GLU A 93 -4.18 13.62 5.08
N LEU A 94 -3.29 12.63 4.95
CA LEU A 94 -2.64 11.99 6.10
C LEU A 94 -1.87 12.98 6.96
N LYS A 95 -1.10 13.88 6.33
CA LYS A 95 -0.38 14.96 7.03
C LYS A 95 -1.34 15.93 7.71
N LYS A 96 -2.39 16.37 7.00
CA LYS A 96 -3.41 17.29 7.52
C LYS A 96 -4.14 16.71 8.74
N LYS A 97 -4.37 15.39 8.75
CA LYS A 97 -4.95 14.65 9.87
C LYS A 97 -3.93 14.24 10.94
N LYS A 98 -2.65 14.60 10.77
CA LYS A 98 -1.53 14.31 11.68
C LYS A 98 -1.28 12.80 11.90
N ILE A 99 -1.61 11.97 10.90
CA ILE A 99 -1.31 10.53 10.92
C ILE A 99 0.16 10.30 10.58
N ILE A 100 0.71 11.10 9.66
CA ILE A 100 2.14 11.12 9.36
C ILE A 100 2.75 12.48 9.74
N THR A 101 4.04 12.47 10.05
CA THR A 101 4.80 13.68 10.38
C THR A 101 5.04 14.54 9.13
N LYS A 102 5.47 15.80 9.33
CA LYS A 102 5.81 16.69 8.23
C LYS A 102 7.04 16.19 7.46
N GLU A 103 7.97 15.56 8.18
CA GLU A 103 9.19 14.97 7.67
C GLU A 103 8.85 13.77 6.77
N GLN A 104 8.02 12.84 7.25
CA GLN A 104 7.56 11.69 6.46
C GLN A 104 6.77 12.14 5.23
N TRP A 105 5.90 13.15 5.38
CA TRP A 105 5.16 13.71 4.25
C TRP A 105 6.08 14.23 3.15
N ARG A 106 7.14 14.98 3.49
CA ARG A 106 8.13 15.47 2.51
C ARG A 106 8.88 14.33 1.86
N LEU A 107 9.28 13.34 2.65
CA LEU A 107 10.00 12.17 2.16
C LEU A 107 9.15 11.39 1.14
N ASN A 108 7.88 11.17 1.46
CA ASN A 108 6.92 10.55 0.55
C ASN A 108 6.76 11.34 -0.76
N GLN A 109 6.72 12.68 -0.72
CA GLN A 109 6.68 13.49 -1.95
C GLN A 109 7.89 13.22 -2.84
N VAL A 110 9.10 13.22 -2.26
CA VAL A 110 10.34 12.91 -3.01
C VAL A 110 10.25 11.53 -3.68
N TRP A 111 9.76 10.51 -2.98
CA TRP A 111 9.63 9.16 -3.52
C TRP A 111 8.57 9.03 -4.61
N LEU A 112 7.42 9.70 -4.44
CA LEU A 112 6.40 9.77 -5.48
C LEU A 112 6.94 10.46 -6.73
N ASP A 113 7.71 11.54 -6.58
CA ASP A 113 8.33 12.26 -7.69
C ASP A 113 9.34 11.39 -8.44
N ILE A 114 10.25 10.71 -7.74
CA ILE A 114 11.19 9.76 -8.36
C ILE A 114 10.46 8.67 -9.14
N GLY A 115 9.43 8.07 -8.54
CA GLY A 115 8.64 7.04 -9.21
C GLY A 115 7.84 7.57 -10.41
N ASN A 116 7.40 8.83 -10.37
CA ASN A 116 6.79 9.52 -11.51
C ASN A 116 7.81 9.70 -12.65
N LYS A 117 9.03 10.14 -12.32
CA LYS A 117 10.14 10.26 -13.30
C LYS A 117 10.48 8.93 -13.95
N ALA A 118 10.46 7.84 -13.17
CA ALA A 118 10.72 6.50 -13.66
C ALA A 118 9.65 6.01 -14.64
N ALA A 119 8.37 6.25 -14.32
CA ALA A 119 7.23 5.80 -15.10
C ALA A 119 7.03 6.60 -16.41
N HIS A 120 7.36 7.89 -16.40
CA HIS A 120 7.09 8.81 -17.50
C HIS A 120 8.35 9.64 -17.84
N PRO A 121 9.41 9.04 -18.39
CA PRO A 121 10.65 9.74 -18.74
C PRO A 121 10.45 10.73 -19.90
N GLU A 122 9.51 10.46 -20.81
CA GLU A 122 9.26 11.28 -22.00
C GLU A 122 8.50 12.57 -21.70
N THR A 123 7.83 12.67 -20.55
CA THR A 123 7.06 13.85 -20.14
C THR A 123 7.85 14.80 -19.25
N GLN A 124 9.15 14.55 -19.05
CA GLN A 124 10.02 15.36 -18.20
C GLN A 124 10.44 16.62 -18.96
N GLN A 125 10.03 17.80 -18.49
CA GLN A 125 10.46 19.11 -19.00
C GLN A 125 11.76 19.59 -18.34
N GLU A 126 12.11 19.03 -17.18
CA GLU A 126 13.31 19.30 -16.37
C GLU A 126 14.08 17.97 -16.14
N ASP A 127 15.23 18.03 -15.45
CA ASP A 127 16.14 16.90 -15.16
C ASP A 127 15.42 15.53 -15.09
N GLY A 128 15.60 14.73 -16.15
CA GLY A 128 14.94 13.43 -16.33
C GLY A 128 15.40 12.37 -15.33
N PHE A 129 14.94 11.12 -15.51
CA PHE A 129 15.30 10.01 -14.60
C PHE A 129 16.81 9.79 -14.47
N SER A 130 17.59 10.10 -15.51
CA SER A 130 19.05 10.01 -15.51
C SER A 130 19.75 10.89 -14.46
N SER A 131 19.06 11.88 -13.89
CA SER A 131 19.58 12.71 -12.80
C SER A 131 19.56 12.03 -11.43
N ILE A 132 18.87 10.88 -11.32
CA ILE A 132 18.68 10.18 -10.06
C ILE A 132 19.85 9.22 -9.85
N THR A 133 20.54 9.40 -8.73
CA THR A 133 21.68 8.54 -8.39
C THR A 133 21.20 7.17 -7.96
N GLU A 134 22.05 6.19 -8.22
CA GLU A 134 21.95 4.82 -7.73
C GLU A 134 21.65 4.73 -6.23
N GLU A 135 22.42 5.44 -5.41
CA GLU A 135 22.22 5.56 -3.97
C GLU A 135 20.82 6.07 -3.62
N LYS A 136 20.31 7.05 -4.38
CA LYS A 136 18.99 7.62 -4.15
C LYS A 136 17.86 6.62 -4.44
N ILE A 137 18.08 5.70 -5.39
CA ILE A 137 17.15 4.61 -5.68
C ILE A 137 17.17 3.59 -4.52
N ASP A 138 18.35 3.25 -4.02
CA ASP A 138 18.50 2.33 -2.90
C ASP A 138 17.83 2.90 -1.63
N ASP A 139 18.03 4.20 -1.37
CA ASP A 139 17.36 4.95 -0.30
C ASP A 139 15.83 4.92 -0.45
N MET A 140 15.31 5.14 -1.67
CA MET A 140 13.89 5.10 -1.95
C MET A 140 13.30 3.74 -1.61
N ILE A 141 13.90 2.66 -2.13
CA ILE A 141 13.39 1.29 -1.94
C ILE A 141 13.39 0.93 -0.45
N ASN A 142 14.48 1.19 0.26
CA ASN A 142 14.59 0.88 1.68
C ASN A 142 13.66 1.73 2.55
N SER A 143 13.54 3.03 2.24
CA SER A 143 12.63 3.94 2.96
C SER A 143 11.17 3.53 2.78
N ILE A 144 10.76 3.14 1.57
CA ILE A 144 9.39 2.69 1.30
C ILE A 144 9.10 1.36 1.99
N LYS A 145 10.05 0.41 1.97
CA LYS A 145 9.95 -0.85 2.72
C LYS A 145 9.66 -0.60 4.19
N GLN A 146 10.43 0.29 4.80
CA GLN A 146 10.27 0.63 6.21
C GLN A 146 8.92 1.32 6.47
N PHE A 147 8.54 2.27 5.62
CA PHE A 147 7.26 2.99 5.76
C PHE A 147 6.06 2.03 5.66
N ALA A 148 6.04 1.12 4.68
CA ALA A 148 4.97 0.13 4.54
C ALA A 148 4.88 -0.80 5.75
N LYS A 149 6.02 -1.28 6.26
CA LYS A 149 6.10 -2.15 7.45
C LYS A 149 5.57 -1.47 8.72
N GLU A 150 5.78 -0.17 8.86
CA GLU A 150 5.35 0.59 10.05
C GLU A 150 3.86 0.96 10.04
N ASN A 151 3.21 0.98 8.86
CA ASN A 151 1.89 1.59 8.69
C ASN A 151 0.78 0.61 8.26
N LEU A 152 1.08 -0.67 8.00
CA LEU A 152 0.10 -1.67 7.56
C LEU A 152 -0.04 -2.83 8.53
#